data_AF-A0A7J8BZT3-F1
#
_entry.id   AF-A0A7J8BZT3-F1
#
_cell.length_a   1.000
_cell.length_b   1.000
_cell.length_c   1.000
_cell.angle_alpha   90.00
_cell.angle_beta   90.00
_cell.angle_gamma   90.00
#
_symmetry.space_group_name_H-M   'P 1'
#
loop_
_entity.id
_entity.type
_entity.pdbx_description
1 polymer ?
#
loop_
_entity_poly.entity_id
_entity_poly.type
_entity_poly.pdbx_seq_one_letter_code
_entity_poly.pdbx_strand_id
1 'polypeptide(L)'
;MPNTFMAVAMDLCDRNSPFGSIHPRDKQTVAYRLHLGARAVAYGEKMLTFEGPLPKKIELLAHKGLLNLMYSQQILVQRQDDKIFEVRRIAETIRVPLNLGLRISSTVRPISSI
;
A
#
# COMPACT_ATOMS: atom_id res chain seq x y z
N MET A 1 21.49 -9.37 4.64
CA MET A 1 21.59 -9.75 3.21
C MET A 1 21.74 -8.48 2.38
N PRO A 2 22.87 -8.28 1.67
CA PRO A 2 23.03 -7.20 0.71
C PRO A 2 22.08 -7.36 -0.49
N ASN A 3 21.73 -6.27 -1.18
CA ASN A 3 20.92 -6.28 -2.41
C ASN A 3 19.62 -7.09 -2.29
N THR A 4 18.97 -6.99 -1.14
CA THR A 4 17.71 -7.68 -0.83
C THR A 4 16.69 -6.65 -0.42
N PHE A 5 15.43 -6.87 -0.80
CA PHE A 5 14.31 -6.03 -0.42
C PHE A 5 13.14 -6.89 0.04
N MET A 6 12.13 -6.26 0.64
CA MET A 6 10.92 -6.91 1.13
C MET A 6 9.70 -6.12 0.66
N ALA A 7 8.65 -6.82 0.25
CA ALA A 7 7.33 -6.25 -0.02
C ALA A 7 6.34 -6.78 1.01
N VAL A 8 5.61 -5.88 1.67
CA VAL A 8 4.58 -6.27 2.63
C VAL A 8 3.39 -6.89 1.89
N ALA A 9 2.85 -7.98 2.43
CA ALA A 9 1.66 -8.66 1.90
C ALA A 9 0.58 -8.91 2.97
N MET A 10 0.84 -8.56 4.23
CA MET A 10 -0.08 -8.82 5.35
C MET A 10 -1.36 -7.98 5.25
N ASP A 11 -1.30 -6.84 4.57
CA ASP A 11 -2.43 -5.94 4.30
C ASP A 11 -3.33 -6.41 3.15
N LEU A 12 -2.92 -7.44 2.41
CA LEU A 12 -3.62 -7.98 1.25
C LEU A 12 -4.37 -9.28 1.58
N CYS A 13 -4.85 -9.39 2.83
CA CYS A 13 -5.66 -10.51 3.26
C CYS A 13 -7.06 -10.44 2.63
N ASP A 14 -7.47 -11.51 1.94
CA ASP A 14 -8.78 -11.61 1.31
C ASP A 14 -9.72 -12.50 2.13
N ARG A 15 -10.34 -11.89 3.15
CA ARG A 15 -11.22 -12.61 4.09
C ARG A 15 -12.47 -13.21 3.42
N ASN A 16 -12.93 -12.60 2.33
CA ASN A 16 -14.14 -13.00 1.61
C ASN A 16 -13.79 -13.76 0.32
N SER A 17 -12.64 -14.43 0.28
CA SER A 17 -12.21 -15.24 -0.85
C SER A 17 -13.18 -16.38 -1.12
N PRO A 18 -13.68 -16.55 -2.37
CA PRO A 18 -14.43 -17.74 -2.74
C PRO A 18 -13.52 -18.98 -2.87
N PHE A 19 -12.20 -18.79 -2.82
CA PHE A 19 -11.20 -19.85 -2.99
C PHE A 19 -10.63 -20.37 -1.66
N GLY A 20 -11.37 -20.19 -0.56
CA GLY A 20 -10.94 -20.61 0.77
C GLY A 20 -9.70 -19.86 1.26
N SER A 21 -8.76 -20.57 1.90
CA SER A 21 -7.54 -19.98 2.48
C SER A 21 -6.48 -19.59 1.45
N ILE A 22 -6.73 -19.83 0.15
CA ILE A 22 -5.86 -19.33 -0.91
C ILE A 22 -6.42 -17.99 -1.37
N HIS A 23 -5.55 -16.98 -1.40
CA HIS A 23 -5.90 -15.60 -1.74
C HIS A 23 -5.29 -15.22 -3.10
N PRO A 24 -5.76 -15.76 -4.24
CA PRO A 24 -5.15 -15.51 -5.55
C PRO A 24 -5.44 -14.10 -6.08
N ARG A 25 -6.56 -13.49 -5.67
CA ARG A 25 -7.04 -12.19 -6.19
C ARG A 25 -6.07 -11.04 -5.93
N ASP A 26 -5.45 -11.01 -4.75
CA ASP A 26 -4.51 -9.94 -4.38
C ASP A 26 -3.03 -10.26 -4.67
N LYS A 27 -2.74 -11.44 -5.27
CA LYS A 27 -1.35 -11.82 -5.59
C LYS A 27 -0.72 -10.91 -6.64
N GLN A 28 -1.51 -10.33 -7.53
CA GLN A 28 -1.01 -9.34 -8.50
C GLN A 28 -0.44 -8.11 -7.79
N THR A 29 -1.08 -7.65 -6.72
CA THR A 29 -0.59 -6.52 -5.91
C THR A 29 0.74 -6.85 -5.23
N VAL A 30 0.88 -8.07 -4.69
CA VAL A 30 2.16 -8.55 -4.14
C VAL A 30 3.23 -8.58 -5.23
N ALA A 31 2.92 -9.15 -6.40
CA ALA A 31 3.85 -9.24 -7.52
C ALA A 31 4.29 -7.86 -8.01
N TYR A 32 3.36 -6.90 -8.09
CA TYR A 32 3.66 -5.53 -8.47
C TYR A 32 4.60 -4.85 -7.47
N ARG A 33 4.36 -5.00 -6.15
CA ARG A 33 5.28 -4.50 -5.12
C ARG A 33 6.66 -5.14 -5.27
N LEU A 34 6.73 -6.45 -5.48
CA LEU A 34 8.01 -7.15 -5.67
C LEU A 34 8.77 -6.64 -6.91
N HIS A 35 8.06 -6.41 -8.01
CA HIS A 35 8.63 -5.83 -9.22
C HIS A 35 9.23 -4.43 -8.99
N LEU A 36 8.53 -3.56 -8.25
CA LEU A 36 9.02 -2.23 -7.90
C LEU A 36 10.27 -2.30 -7.00
N GLY A 37 10.29 -3.21 -6.03
CA GLY A 37 11.47 -3.41 -5.18
C GLY A 37 12.67 -3.94 -5.97
N ALA A 38 12.44 -4.85 -6.92
CA ALA A 38 13.48 -5.35 -7.81
C ALA A 38 14.10 -4.23 -8.65
N ARG A 39 13.28 -3.31 -9.18
CA ARG A 39 13.77 -2.12 -9.90
C ARG A 39 14.59 -1.20 -9.02
N ALA A 40 14.14 -0.95 -7.79
CA ALA A 40 14.87 -0.12 -6.84
C ALA A 40 16.26 -0.69 -6.51
N VAL A 41 16.35 -2.02 -6.32
CA VAL A 41 17.61 -2.69 -5.95
C VAL A 41 18.53 -2.90 -7.15
N ALA A 42 18.02 -3.41 -8.27
CA ALA A 42 18.84 -3.78 -9.43
C ALA A 42 19.29 -2.56 -10.25
N TYR A 43 18.44 -1.54 -10.37
CA TYR A 43 18.69 -0.39 -11.23
C TYR A 43 18.86 0.93 -10.46
N GLY A 44 18.80 0.91 -9.13
CA GLY A 44 18.94 2.12 -8.30
C GLY A 44 17.81 3.12 -8.49
N GLU A 45 16.66 2.68 -9.03
CA GLU A 45 15.50 3.54 -9.21
C GLU A 45 15.00 4.07 -7.87
N LYS A 46 14.81 5.40 -7.79
CA LYS A 46 14.41 6.09 -6.57
C LYS A 46 12.91 6.38 -6.57
N MET A 47 12.38 6.67 -5.38
CA MET A 47 10.98 7.06 -5.16
C MET A 47 9.95 5.97 -5.52
N LEU A 48 10.37 4.71 -5.69
CA LEU A 48 9.46 3.58 -5.83
C LEU A 48 8.91 3.17 -4.46
N THR A 49 7.59 2.95 -4.39
CA THR A 49 6.92 2.53 -3.15
C THR A 49 6.53 1.06 -3.27
N PHE A 50 7.26 0.18 -2.59
CA PHE A 50 7.00 -1.27 -2.60
C PHE A 50 6.81 -1.88 -1.20
N GLU A 51 7.17 -1.16 -0.15
CA GLU A 51 7.17 -1.67 1.23
C GLU A 51 5.81 -1.50 1.95
N GLY A 52 4.83 -0.84 1.32
CA GLY A 52 3.58 -0.45 1.98
C GLY A 52 3.79 0.56 3.13
N PRO A 53 2.71 1.08 3.76
CA PRO A 53 2.82 1.88 4.96
C PRO A 53 3.13 0.96 6.15
N LEU A 54 4.39 0.93 6.59
CA LEU A 54 4.80 0.20 7.77
C LEU A 54 4.91 1.15 8.97
N PRO A 55 4.25 0.85 10.12
CA PRO A 55 4.41 1.65 11.31
C PRO A 55 5.84 1.52 11.85
N LYS A 56 6.40 2.65 12.30
CA LYS A 56 7.69 2.73 12.98
C LYS A 56 7.59 2.19 14.42
N LYS A 57 6.41 2.31 15.04
CA LYS A 57 6.15 1.84 16.41
C LYS A 57 4.71 1.38 16.55
N ILE A 58 4.52 0.31 17.30
CA ILE A 58 3.22 -0.24 17.70
C ILE A 58 3.23 -0.32 19.23
N GLU A 59 2.25 0.29 19.89
CA GLU A 59 2.09 0.24 21.34
C GLU A 59 0.67 -0.17 21.73
N LEU A 60 0.56 -1.20 22.57
CA LEU A 60 -0.72 -1.66 23.10
C LEU A 60 -1.04 -0.92 24.41
N LEU A 61 -2.13 -0.15 24.41
CA LEU A 61 -2.67 0.51 25.61
C LEU A 61 -3.84 -0.29 26.16
N ALA A 62 -3.56 -1.48 26.71
CA ALA A 62 -4.56 -2.47 27.13
C ALA A 62 -5.64 -1.90 28.08
N HIS A 63 -5.23 -1.09 29.07
CA HIS A 63 -6.14 -0.45 30.03
C HIS A 63 -7.15 0.52 29.40
N LYS A 64 -6.89 1.00 28.18
CA LYS A 64 -7.78 1.88 27.41
C LYS A 64 -8.45 1.15 26.23
N GLY A 65 -8.10 -0.11 25.98
CA GLY A 65 -8.54 -0.84 24.79
C GLY A 65 -8.06 -0.23 23.47
N LEU A 66 -6.92 0.46 23.46
CA LEU A 66 -6.40 1.17 22.28
C LEU A 66 -5.09 0.55 21.77
N LEU A 67 -4.86 0.67 20.45
CA LEU A 67 -3.61 0.35 19.79
C LEU A 67 -3.06 1.62 19.13
N ASN A 68 -1.89 2.07 19.58
CA ASN A 68 -1.19 3.22 19.00
C ASN A 68 -0.25 2.76 17.90
N LEU A 69 -0.46 3.29 16.69
CA LEU A 69 0.38 3.05 15.51
C LEU A 69 1.07 4.34 15.10
N MET A 70 2.39 4.40 15.20
CA MET A 70 3.15 5.57 14.80
C MET A 70 3.79 5.35 13.44
N TYR A 71 3.50 6.21 12.48
CA TYR A 71 4.08 6.18 11.14
C TYR A 71 5.06 7.34 10.98
N SER A 72 6.21 7.09 10.35
CA SER A 72 7.14 8.15 9.94
C SER A 72 6.79 8.76 8.57
N GLN A 73 5.86 8.14 7.86
CA GLN A 73 5.39 8.55 6.54
C GLN A 73 4.08 9.31 6.70
N GLN A 74 3.79 10.24 5.79
CA GLN A 74 2.43 10.78 5.69
C GLN A 74 1.46 9.67 5.29
N ILE A 75 0.36 9.57 6.04
CA ILE A 75 -0.66 8.55 5.85
C ILE A 75 -2.04 9.17 5.77
N LEU A 76 -2.91 8.51 5.00
CA LEU A 76 -4.35 8.72 4.99
C LEU A 76 -4.97 7.55 5.74
N VAL A 77 -5.84 7.86 6.71
CA VAL A 77 -6.62 6.86 7.42
C VAL A 77 -8.07 6.98 6.97
N GLN A 78 -8.64 5.89 6.47
CA GLN A 78 -10.02 5.81 6.03
C GLN A 78 -10.75 4.74 6.82
N ARG A 79 -11.87 5.10 7.45
CA ARG A 79 -12.75 4.11 8.07
C ARG A 79 -13.52 3.37 6.98
N GLN A 80 -13.42 2.04 6.94
CA GLN A 80 -14.17 1.20 6.01
C GLN A 80 -15.52 0.81 6.61
N ASP A 81 -15.52 0.35 7.87
CA ASP A 81 -16.73 0.01 8.62
C ASP A 81 -16.55 0.24 10.14
N ASP A 82 -17.41 -0.34 10.97
CA ASP A 82 -17.33 -0.19 12.43
C ASP A 82 -16.12 -0.90 13.07
N LYS A 83 -15.43 -1.77 12.34
CA LYS A 83 -14.36 -2.64 12.83
C LYS A 83 -13.05 -2.49 12.06
N ILE A 84 -13.08 -1.91 10.86
CA ILE A 84 -11.95 -1.86 9.93
C ILE A 84 -11.59 -0.41 9.59
N PHE A 85 -10.30 -0.11 9.75
CA PHE A 85 -9.67 1.10 9.24
C PHE A 85 -8.63 0.70 8.20
N GLU A 86 -8.57 1.46 7.12
CA GLU A 86 -7.57 1.33 6.07
C GLU A 86 -6.55 2.46 6.22
N VAL A 87 -5.26 2.12 6.16
CA VAL A 87 -4.15 3.07 6.17
C VAL A 87 -3.48 3.04 4.81
N ARG A 88 -3.43 4.19 4.15
CA ARG A 88 -2.75 4.38 2.86
C ARG A 88 -1.60 5.35 3.02
N ARG A 89 -0.51 5.12 2.30
CA ARG A 89 0.56 6.13 2.18
C ARG A 89 0.08 7.26 1.28
N ILE A 90 0.31 8.50 1.69
CA ILE A 90 0.15 9.66 0.80
C ILE A 90 1.46 9.83 0.03
N ALA A 91 1.37 9.83 -1.30
CA ALA A 91 2.48 10.22 -2.16
C ALA A 91 2.31 11.70 -2.52
N GLU A 92 3.05 12.61 -1.87
CA GLU A 92 3.24 13.97 -2.36
C GLU A 92 4.57 14.00 -3.13
N THR A 93 4.60 14.22 -4.45
CA THR A 93 4.49 15.55 -5.08
C THR A 93 4.20 15.41 -6.59
N ILE A 94 3.24 16.18 -7.13
CA ILE A 94 3.16 16.46 -8.58
C ILE A 94 3.63 17.91 -8.79
N ARG A 95 4.73 18.11 -9.54
CA ARG A 95 5.11 19.45 -10.04
C ARG A 95 4.71 19.54 -11.52
N VAL A 96 3.84 20.50 -11.82
CA VAL A 96 3.36 20.77 -13.18
C VAL A 96 3.99 22.09 -13.66
N PRO A 97 4.54 22.18 -14.89
CA PRO A 97 4.99 23.44 -15.46
C PRO A 97 3.83 24.45 -15.57
N LEU A 98 4.06 25.72 -15.22
CA LEU A 98 3.04 26.80 -15.19
C LEU A 98 2.33 27.05 -16.54
N ASN A 99 2.91 26.56 -17.63
CA ASN A 99 2.49 26.77 -19.00
C ASN A 99 1.74 25.57 -19.63
N LEU A 100 1.43 24.52 -18.87
CA LEU A 100 0.57 23.42 -19.33
C LEU A 100 -0.71 23.28 -18.49
N GLY A 101 -1.84 23.08 -19.16
CA GLY A 101 -3.11 22.73 -18.52
C GLY A 101 -3.06 21.33 -17.92
N LEU A 102 -3.33 21.20 -16.62
CA LEU A 102 -3.41 19.92 -15.91
C LEU A 102 -4.78 19.27 -16.15
N ARG A 103 -4.84 18.17 -16.90
CA ARG A 103 -6.04 17.33 -17.02
C ARG A 103 -5.87 16.07 -16.19
N ILE A 104 -6.45 16.04 -14.99
CA ILE A 104 -6.50 14.84 -14.15
C ILE A 104 -7.70 14.00 -14.61
N SER A 105 -7.44 12.79 -15.12
CA SER A 105 -8.47 11.78 -15.35
C SER A 105 -8.19 10.61 -14.41
N SER A 106 -9.13 10.32 -13.51
CA SER A 106 -9.17 9.05 -12.79
C SER A 106 -10.26 8.20 -13.43
N THR A 107 -9.86 7.28 -14.30
CA THR A 107 -10.75 6.23 -14.77
C THR A 107 -10.02 4.91 -14.71
N VAL A 108 -10.36 4.09 -13.71
CA VAL A 108 -10.31 2.64 -13.86
C VAL A 108 -11.58 2.04 -13.26
N ARG A 109 -12.55 1.77 -14.14
CA ARG A 109 -13.43 0.60 -14.11
C ARG A 109 -13.53 0.11 -15.57
N PRO A 110 -13.82 -1.17 -15.89
CA PRO A 110 -13.67 -2.44 -15.15
C PRO A 110 -12.93 -3.52 -16.00
N ILE A 111 -12.65 -4.71 -15.45
CA ILE A 111 -12.82 -5.98 -16.20
C ILE A 111 -13.56 -6.95 -15.28
N SER A 112 -14.88 -7.02 -15.48
CA SER A 112 -15.72 -8.15 -15.08
C SER A 112 -16.12 -8.89 -16.36
N SER A 113 -15.32 -9.88 -16.71
CA SER A 113 -15.62 -11.09 -17.49
C SER A 113 -14.39 -11.99 -17.27
N ILE A 114 -14.48 -13.16 -16.67
CA ILE A 114 -15.33 -14.33 -16.91
C ILE A 114 -15.72 -14.95 -15.57
#